data_AF-A0A7W0G171-F1
#
_entry.id   AF-A0A7W0G171-F1
#
_cell.length_a   1.000
_cell.length_b   1.000
_cell.length_c   1.000
_cell.angle_alpha   90.00
_cell.angle_beta   90.00
_cell.angle_gamma   90.00
#
_symmetry.space_group_name_H-M   'P 1'
#
loop_
_entity.id
_entity.type
_entity.pdbx_description
1 polymer ?
#
loop_
_entity_poly.entity_id
_entity_poly.type
_entity_poly.pdbx_seq_one_letter_code
_entity_poly.pdbx_strand_id
1 'polypeptide(L)'
;MAAVLDKKALMRDKRAQGIAAMGLVNREGDRFRVTTPSLRGRRSSYEVWRDDAGKVCCSCLEFEEQSVGETGFRCEHILAVKHSLLQKNSEAVTKQPTSAPEPATRTQVRATAETPNTNHQDASEKHVETGTAATLRAAAPRQTPRFVREQNEQPEGAAAEEAFEPLAAADADAHSLAEHTHEEEQEMSKRQATANIQEPEQDFITADEYAAQQPSGAHVVPLSFTSTLRTLRQPVDPKLVKTREGWTDRNGNRHLVEYVEWHTVADILDRVSPAWSHSVRGIVQIGDMVAVTVAISIDGVTREGVGTGTADNETGIKKAEHDALKRAAIKFGIARELYQRESDVIEQQGAAPQASDFPRDPLAKSMADLVTPKQLGMIRALSREAGVDAEEECQATLRCRTEELSKRAASSFIDHLKRTQSDAAVEVRRAS
;
A
#
# COMPACT_ATOMS: atom_id res chain seq x y z
N MET A 1 2.18 2.55 -39.90
CA MET A 1 2.90 1.88 -38.79
C MET A 1 3.72 2.86 -37.94
N ALA A 2 4.55 3.75 -38.51
CA ALA A 2 5.42 4.70 -37.80
C ALA A 2 4.87 5.27 -36.47
N ALA A 3 3.71 5.95 -36.48
CA ALA A 3 3.10 6.56 -35.28
C ALA A 3 2.81 5.60 -34.10
N VAL A 4 2.78 4.28 -34.33
CA VAL A 4 2.65 3.27 -33.27
C VAL A 4 4.00 2.97 -32.60
N LEU A 5 5.10 3.04 -33.37
CA LEU A 5 6.47 2.88 -32.86
C LEU A 5 6.83 4.07 -31.95
N ASP A 6 6.47 5.30 -32.35
CA ASP A 6 6.66 6.52 -31.55
C ASP A 6 6.00 6.41 -30.17
N LYS A 7 4.76 5.90 -30.11
CA LYS A 7 4.06 5.68 -28.84
C LYS A 7 4.75 4.64 -27.96
N LYS A 8 5.30 3.56 -28.54
CA LYS A 8 6.10 2.56 -27.80
C LYS A 8 7.42 3.16 -27.28
N ALA A 9 8.12 3.96 -28.09
CA ALA A 9 9.37 4.62 -27.68
C ALA A 9 9.14 5.63 -26.55
N LEU A 10 8.10 6.47 -26.66
CA LEU A 10 7.74 7.46 -25.64
C LEU A 10 7.31 6.81 -24.30
N MET A 11 6.67 5.64 -24.34
CA MET A 11 6.35 4.87 -23.12
C MET A 11 7.60 4.24 -22.49
N ARG A 12 8.54 3.72 -23.29
CA ARG A 12 9.84 3.21 -22.79
C ARG A 12 10.65 4.31 -22.10
N ASP A 13 10.76 5.50 -22.72
CA ASP A 13 11.50 6.61 -22.10
C ASP A 13 10.86 7.09 -20.79
N LYS A 14 9.52 7.15 -20.71
CA LYS A 14 8.82 7.46 -19.45
C LYS A 14 9.09 6.43 -18.34
N ARG A 15 9.12 5.13 -18.64
CA ARG A 15 9.51 4.10 -17.66
C ARG A 15 10.97 4.26 -17.24
N ALA A 16 11.87 4.52 -18.19
CA ALA A 16 13.28 4.78 -17.94
C ALA A 16 13.54 5.99 -17.03
N GLN A 17 12.83 7.10 -17.25
CA GLN A 17 12.87 8.29 -16.36
C GLN A 17 12.42 7.93 -14.94
N GLY A 18 11.36 7.14 -14.79
CA GLY A 18 10.88 6.65 -13.49
C GLY A 18 11.91 5.78 -12.76
N ILE A 19 12.55 4.83 -13.45
CA ILE A 19 13.61 3.97 -12.89
C ILE A 19 14.80 4.80 -12.39
N ALA A 20 15.22 5.81 -13.16
CA ALA A 20 16.28 6.73 -12.76
C ALA A 20 15.88 7.59 -11.54
N ALA A 21 14.69 8.17 -11.55
CA ALA A 21 14.17 9.01 -10.46
C ALA A 21 13.95 8.25 -9.14
N MET A 22 13.65 6.94 -9.20
CA MET A 22 13.58 6.06 -8.02
C MET A 22 14.97 5.63 -7.50
N GLY A 23 16.06 6.12 -8.08
CA GLY A 23 17.43 5.77 -7.66
C GLY A 23 17.85 4.34 -7.98
N LEU A 24 17.11 3.62 -8.84
CA LEU A 24 17.31 2.18 -9.10
C LEU A 24 18.44 1.89 -10.11
N VAL A 25 19.44 2.77 -10.20
CA VAL A 25 20.58 2.71 -11.12
C VAL A 25 21.89 2.87 -10.36
N ASN A 26 22.51 1.74 -10.04
CA ASN A 26 23.80 1.67 -9.35
C ASN A 26 24.95 1.52 -10.36
N ARG A 27 26.14 2.05 -10.03
CA ARG A 27 27.37 1.85 -10.82
C ARG A 27 28.25 0.83 -10.11
N GLU A 28 28.66 -0.19 -10.84
CA GLU A 28 29.47 -1.31 -10.37
C GLU A 28 30.68 -1.43 -11.31
N GLY A 29 31.74 -0.69 -10.99
CA GLY A 29 32.90 -0.52 -11.89
C GLY A 29 32.48 0.17 -13.20
N ASP A 30 32.68 -0.50 -14.32
CA ASP A 30 32.30 -0.01 -15.66
C ASP A 30 30.93 -0.53 -16.14
N ARG A 31 30.23 -1.27 -15.28
CA ARG A 31 28.83 -1.68 -15.49
C ARG A 31 27.88 -0.83 -14.66
N PHE A 32 26.61 -0.82 -15.05
CA PHE A 32 25.51 -0.25 -14.28
C PHE A 32 24.47 -1.35 -14.01
N ARG A 33 24.12 -1.55 -12.74
CA ARG A 33 23.02 -2.45 -12.34
C ARG A 33 21.74 -1.64 -12.26
N VAL A 34 20.79 -1.95 -13.13
CA VAL A 34 19.46 -1.31 -13.21
C VAL A 34 18.42 -2.27 -12.65
N THR A 35 17.67 -1.82 -11.64
CA THR A 35 16.63 -2.65 -11.00
C THR A 35 15.24 -2.18 -11.42
N THR A 36 14.40 -3.08 -11.93
CA THR A 36 13.00 -2.78 -12.27
C THR A 36 12.04 -3.22 -11.15
N PRO A 37 11.08 -2.36 -10.74
CA PRO A 37 10.07 -2.72 -9.76
C PRO A 37 8.96 -3.56 -10.40
N SER A 38 8.84 -4.83 -10.00
CA SER A 38 7.72 -5.69 -10.40
C SER A 38 6.55 -5.57 -9.43
N LEU A 39 5.33 -5.57 -9.97
CA LEU A 39 4.08 -5.59 -9.20
C LEU A 39 3.94 -6.81 -8.26
N ARG A 40 4.69 -7.89 -8.52
CA ARG A 40 4.72 -9.11 -7.68
C ARG A 40 5.87 -9.14 -6.66
N GLY A 41 6.48 -7.99 -6.35
CA GLY A 41 7.55 -7.85 -5.35
C GLY A 41 8.92 -8.42 -5.74
N ARG A 42 8.99 -9.38 -6.68
CA ARG A 42 10.23 -9.87 -7.28
C ARG A 42 10.90 -8.76 -8.11
N ARG A 43 11.89 -8.09 -7.54
CA ARG A 43 12.76 -7.15 -8.27
C ARG A 43 13.62 -7.93 -9.27
N SER A 44 13.64 -7.48 -10.52
CA SER A 44 14.60 -7.95 -11.53
C SER A 44 15.74 -6.95 -11.65
N SER A 45 16.98 -7.43 -11.74
CA SER A 45 18.14 -6.58 -12.00
C SER A 45 18.79 -6.94 -13.33
N TYR A 46 19.03 -5.95 -14.17
CA TYR A 46 19.70 -6.07 -15.46
C TYR A 46 20.99 -5.26 -15.44
N GLU A 47 22.03 -5.76 -16.11
CA GLU A 47 23.29 -5.04 -16.26
C GLU A 47 23.29 -4.26 -17.58
N VAL A 48 23.88 -3.07 -17.57
CA VAL A 48 24.13 -2.22 -18.73
C VAL A 48 25.62 -1.88 -18.75
N TRP A 49 26.30 -2.15 -19.86
CA TRP A 49 27.74 -1.97 -20.00
C TRP A 49 28.10 -1.45 -21.40
N ARG A 50 29.40 -1.26 -21.66
CA ARG A 50 29.94 -1.12 -23.02
C ARG A 50 30.74 -2.36 -23.38
N ASP A 51 30.57 -2.85 -24.61
CA ASP A 51 31.44 -3.88 -25.17
C ASP A 51 32.80 -3.31 -25.61
N ASP A 52 33.69 -4.17 -26.09
CA ASP A 52 35.04 -3.79 -26.55
C ASP A 52 35.03 -2.88 -27.78
N ALA A 53 33.91 -2.83 -28.52
CA ALA A 53 33.66 -1.89 -29.61
C ALA A 53 33.06 -0.55 -29.11
N GLY A 54 32.86 -0.39 -27.80
CA GLY A 54 32.30 0.79 -27.16
C GLY A 54 30.77 0.94 -27.30
N LYS A 55 30.08 -0.02 -27.94
CA LYS A 55 28.62 -0.03 -28.10
C LYS A 55 27.98 -0.33 -26.74
N VAL A 56 26.84 0.30 -26.45
CA VAL A 56 26.13 0.10 -25.18
C VAL A 56 25.22 -1.12 -25.28
N CYS A 57 25.39 -2.07 -24.36
CA CYS A 57 24.71 -3.36 -24.31
C CYS A 57 23.94 -3.53 -22.99
N CYS A 58 22.94 -4.41 -22.96
CA CYS A 58 22.10 -4.66 -21.79
C CYS A 58 21.65 -6.13 -21.70
N SER A 59 21.65 -6.72 -20.51
CA SER A 59 21.31 -8.14 -20.26
C SER A 59 19.81 -8.42 -20.18
N CYS A 60 18.96 -7.70 -20.92
CA CYS A 60 17.51 -7.89 -20.90
C CYS A 60 17.00 -8.39 -22.26
N LEU A 61 16.08 -9.35 -22.24
CA LEU A 61 15.51 -10.00 -23.44
C LEU A 61 15.02 -8.99 -24.49
N GLU A 62 14.35 -7.90 -24.08
CA GLU A 62 13.89 -6.84 -25.01
C GLU A 62 15.03 -6.24 -25.85
N PHE A 63 16.25 -6.13 -25.29
CA PHE A 63 17.42 -5.64 -26.00
C PHE A 63 18.06 -6.71 -26.87
N GLU A 64 18.12 -7.95 -26.39
CA GLU A 64 18.63 -9.10 -27.14
C GLU A 64 17.82 -9.35 -28.41
N GLU A 65 16.49 -9.38 -28.29
CA GLU A 65 15.54 -9.52 -29.40
C GLU A 65 15.62 -8.35 -30.41
N GLN A 66 15.55 -7.10 -29.94
CA GLN A 66 15.37 -5.95 -30.84
C GLN A 66 16.68 -5.35 -31.37
N SER A 67 17.83 -5.52 -30.69
CA SER A 67 19.11 -4.95 -31.15
C SER A 67 19.72 -5.65 -32.37
N VAL A 68 19.21 -6.83 -32.73
CA VAL A 68 19.53 -7.54 -33.99
C VAL A 68 18.88 -6.85 -35.19
N GLY A 69 17.62 -6.41 -35.05
CA GLY A 69 16.87 -5.71 -36.11
C GLY A 69 17.11 -4.20 -36.17
N GLU A 70 17.29 -3.56 -35.01
CA GLU A 70 17.50 -2.12 -34.88
C GLU A 70 18.86 -1.83 -34.20
N THR A 71 19.88 -1.50 -35.01
CA THR A 71 21.23 -1.16 -34.49
C THR A 71 21.26 0.04 -33.54
N GLY A 72 20.25 0.93 -33.63
CA GLY A 72 20.04 2.07 -32.75
C GLY A 72 19.16 1.79 -31.52
N PHE A 73 18.68 0.55 -31.33
CA PHE A 73 17.72 0.21 -30.28
C PHE A 73 18.25 0.51 -28.87
N ARG A 74 17.33 0.98 -28.01
CA ARG A 74 17.58 1.18 -26.58
C ARG A 74 16.38 0.69 -25.79
N CYS A 75 16.59 -0.32 -24.96
CA CYS A 75 15.63 -0.72 -23.93
C CYS A 75 15.54 0.37 -22.83
N GLU A 76 14.53 0.27 -21.98
CA GLU A 76 14.34 1.24 -20.89
C GLU A 76 15.49 1.25 -19.86
N HIS A 77 16.23 0.15 -19.71
CA HIS A 77 17.40 0.10 -18.82
C HIS A 77 18.55 0.98 -19.32
N ILE A 78 18.86 0.95 -20.62
CA ILE A 78 19.88 1.81 -21.24
C ILE A 78 19.48 3.30 -21.13
N LEU A 79 18.19 3.59 -21.30
CA LEU A 79 17.65 4.94 -21.13
C LEU A 79 17.69 5.38 -19.65
N ALA A 80 17.47 4.49 -18.69
CA ALA A 80 17.53 4.80 -17.26
C ALA A 80 18.97 5.17 -16.82
N VAL A 81 19.98 4.48 -17.35
CA VAL A 81 21.40 4.85 -17.15
C VAL A 81 21.69 6.23 -17.72
N LYS A 82 21.23 6.53 -18.94
CA LYS A 82 21.36 7.87 -19.55
C LYS A 82 20.74 8.95 -18.65
N HIS A 83 19.51 8.75 -18.17
CA HIS A 83 18.81 9.73 -17.33
C HIS A 83 19.49 9.91 -15.95
N SER A 84 19.94 8.83 -15.31
CA SER A 84 20.67 8.91 -14.02
C SER A 84 21.99 9.67 -14.14
N LEU A 85 22.73 9.50 -15.24
CA LEU A 85 23.97 10.23 -15.50
C LEU A 85 23.72 11.73 -15.75
N LEU A 86 22.65 12.08 -16.48
CA LEU A 86 22.25 13.48 -16.68
C LEU A 86 21.86 14.16 -15.36
N GLN A 87 21.09 13.48 -14.51
CA GLN A 87 20.72 13.97 -13.17
C GLN A 87 21.96 14.25 -12.31
N LYS A 88 22.87 13.27 -12.17
CA LYS A 88 24.11 13.41 -11.38
C LYS A 88 25.00 14.57 -11.87
N ASN A 89 25.09 14.78 -13.18
CA ASN A 89 25.81 15.93 -13.75
C ASN A 89 25.12 17.27 -13.41
N SER A 90 23.80 17.35 -13.44
CA SER A 90 23.06 18.58 -13.10
C SER A 90 23.17 18.96 -11.61
N GLU A 91 23.21 17.99 -10.71
CA GLU A 91 23.47 18.23 -9.28
C GLU A 91 24.88 18.77 -9.02
N ALA A 92 25.88 18.25 -9.73
CA ALA A 92 27.27 18.68 -9.55
C ALA A 92 27.47 20.16 -9.92
N VAL A 93 26.86 20.61 -11.03
CA VAL A 93 26.89 22.02 -11.47
C VAL A 93 26.18 22.93 -10.45
N THR A 94 25.06 22.48 -9.88
CA THR A 94 24.24 23.29 -8.94
C THR A 94 24.90 23.45 -7.56
N LYS A 95 25.93 22.66 -7.23
CA LYS A 95 26.66 22.70 -5.95
C LYS A 95 27.96 23.52 -6.01
N GLN A 96 28.28 24.15 -7.14
CA GLN A 96 29.44 25.04 -7.26
C GLN A 96 29.13 26.41 -6.63
N PRO A 97 29.86 26.88 -5.59
CA PRO A 97 29.50 28.10 -4.87
C PRO A 97 29.68 29.35 -5.75
N THR A 98 28.61 30.11 -5.91
CA THR A 98 28.63 31.41 -6.59
C THR A 98 29.36 32.45 -5.74
N SER A 99 30.65 32.66 -6.04
CA SER A 99 31.43 33.77 -5.50
C SER A 99 30.85 35.10 -5.96
N ALA A 100 30.12 35.78 -5.09
CA ALA A 100 29.63 37.14 -5.32
C ALA A 100 30.83 38.13 -5.41
N PRO A 101 30.73 39.19 -6.24
CA PRO A 101 31.82 40.16 -6.38
C PRO A 101 31.94 41.06 -5.13
N GLU A 102 33.16 41.22 -4.61
CA GLU A 102 33.44 42.11 -3.48
C GLU A 102 33.37 43.60 -3.85
N PRO A 103 32.87 44.48 -2.95
CA PRO A 103 32.95 45.93 -3.12
C PRO A 103 34.32 46.48 -2.69
N ALA A 104 34.94 47.30 -3.55
CA ALA A 104 36.29 47.80 -3.33
C ALA A 104 36.40 48.81 -2.17
N THR A 105 37.22 48.52 -1.15
CA THR A 105 37.49 49.44 -0.03
C THR A 105 38.99 49.59 0.33
N ARG A 106 39.67 50.47 -0.40
CA ARG A 106 40.70 51.44 0.05
C ARG A 106 41.54 51.12 1.32
N THR A 107 42.71 50.53 1.11
CA THR A 107 44.04 50.87 1.68
C THR A 107 44.15 51.55 3.07
N GLN A 108 44.78 50.88 4.05
CA GLN A 108 45.72 51.55 5.00
C GLN A 108 46.75 50.62 5.70
N VAL A 109 48.03 50.89 5.43
CA VAL A 109 49.23 50.92 6.33
C VAL A 109 49.40 49.88 7.48
N ARG A 110 50.22 48.85 7.20
CA ARG A 110 51.48 48.46 7.91
C ARG A 110 51.57 48.53 9.46
N ALA A 111 51.71 47.36 10.08
CA ALA A 111 52.50 47.12 11.30
C ALA A 111 53.14 45.71 11.26
N THR A 112 54.09 45.39 12.15
CA THR A 112 54.95 44.18 12.11
C THR A 112 55.16 43.54 13.48
N ALA A 113 55.68 42.30 13.50
CA ALA A 113 56.13 41.51 14.68
C ALA A 113 55.00 40.93 15.58
N GLU A 114 55.15 39.81 16.31
CA GLU A 114 56.17 38.73 16.32
C GLU A 114 55.57 37.44 16.95
N THR A 115 56.32 36.33 16.94
CA THR A 115 56.04 35.05 17.65
C THR A 115 56.63 35.08 19.10
N PRO A 116 56.50 34.07 20.02
CA PRO A 116 56.16 32.66 19.81
C PRO A 116 55.36 31.87 20.89
N ASN A 117 55.21 30.59 20.57
CA ASN A 117 54.75 29.37 21.27
C ASN A 117 55.33 29.03 22.68
N THR A 118 54.44 28.61 23.61
CA THR A 118 54.59 27.55 24.67
C THR A 118 53.17 27.15 25.13
N ASN A 119 52.70 25.90 25.35
CA ASN A 119 53.22 24.60 25.83
C ASN A 119 53.12 24.36 27.37
N HIS A 120 52.86 23.11 27.80
CA HIS A 120 52.64 22.58 29.18
C HIS A 120 51.29 22.91 29.90
N GLN A 121 50.77 22.11 30.85
CA GLN A 121 50.71 20.63 31.00
C GLN A 121 49.68 20.18 32.09
N ASP A 122 49.65 18.87 32.41
CA ASP A 122 48.67 18.12 33.22
C ASP A 122 48.57 18.43 34.74
N ALA A 123 47.35 18.30 35.30
CA ALA A 123 47.00 17.76 36.65
C ALA A 123 45.46 17.58 36.72
N SER A 124 44.79 16.53 37.25
CA SER A 124 45.08 15.40 38.17
C SER A 124 45.01 15.68 39.69
N GLU A 125 43.82 15.56 40.28
CA GLU A 125 43.51 14.93 41.60
C GLU A 125 41.97 14.83 41.76
N LYS A 126 41.26 13.83 42.35
CA LYS A 126 41.43 12.70 43.30
C LYS A 126 41.14 12.99 44.80
N HIS A 127 39.89 12.74 45.23
CA HIS A 127 39.46 12.22 46.56
C HIS A 127 37.94 11.90 46.46
N VAL A 128 37.35 10.73 46.77
CA VAL A 128 37.45 9.69 47.83
C VAL A 128 36.48 9.94 49.02
N GLU A 129 35.83 8.87 49.47
CA GLU A 129 34.54 8.82 50.19
C GLU A 129 34.63 8.93 51.74
N THR A 130 33.50 9.24 52.39
CA THR A 130 33.01 8.66 53.69
C THR A 130 31.60 9.20 54.03
N GLY A 131 30.72 8.52 54.79
CA GLY A 131 30.82 7.11 55.21
C GLY A 131 30.11 6.62 56.49
N THR A 132 28.94 7.12 56.93
CA THR A 132 28.13 6.56 58.07
C THR A 132 26.64 6.98 57.92
N ALA A 133 25.57 6.17 58.12
CA ALA A 133 25.12 5.37 59.30
C ALA A 133 24.83 6.26 60.55
N ALA A 134 23.77 6.12 61.37
CA ALA A 134 22.64 5.18 61.53
C ALA A 134 21.59 5.81 62.54
N THR A 135 20.36 5.35 62.86
CA THR A 135 19.36 4.41 62.30
C THR A 135 18.10 4.34 63.23
N LEU A 136 16.94 3.83 62.73
CA LEU A 136 15.78 3.20 63.45
C LEU A 136 14.50 3.99 63.91
N ARG A 137 13.35 3.30 63.71
CA ARG A 137 11.97 3.41 64.28
C ARG A 137 11.01 4.51 63.75
N ALA A 138 9.68 4.27 63.62
CA ALA A 138 8.89 3.03 63.45
C ALA A 138 7.40 3.36 63.13
N ALA A 139 6.78 2.69 62.14
CA ALA A 139 5.32 2.46 62.02
C ALA A 139 4.99 1.58 60.79
N ALA A 140 3.81 0.94 60.77
CA ALA A 140 3.26 0.17 59.65
C ALA A 140 1.72 0.39 59.55
N PRO A 141 0.97 -0.30 58.68
CA PRO A 141 0.95 -0.10 57.23
C PRO A 141 -0.46 0.31 56.73
N ARG A 142 -0.56 1.01 55.58
CA ARG A 142 -1.85 1.25 54.90
C ARG A 142 -1.81 1.06 53.38
N GLN A 143 -2.44 -0.04 52.96
CA GLN A 143 -3.30 -0.23 51.79
C GLN A 143 -3.06 0.60 50.51
N THR A 144 -2.78 -0.11 49.42
CA THR A 144 -2.80 0.38 48.03
C THR A 144 -4.22 0.69 47.53
N PRO A 145 -4.48 1.83 46.87
CA PRO A 145 -5.66 2.00 46.04
C PRO A 145 -5.54 1.16 44.76
N ARG A 146 -6.55 0.31 44.55
CA ARG A 146 -6.73 -0.60 43.41
C ARG A 146 -7.07 0.21 42.15
N PHE A 147 -6.47 -0.12 41.00
CA PHE A 147 -6.86 0.49 39.72
C PHE A 147 -8.37 0.32 39.47
N VAL A 148 -9.06 1.42 39.19
CA VAL A 148 -10.48 1.43 38.83
C VAL A 148 -10.60 1.16 37.34
N ARG A 149 -11.54 0.28 37.00
CA ARG A 149 -11.88 -0.13 35.64
C ARG A 149 -13.16 0.60 35.25
N GLU A 150 -13.05 1.66 34.46
CA GLU A 150 -14.21 2.34 33.89
C GLU A 150 -14.84 1.45 32.81
N GLN A 151 -15.84 0.67 33.22
CA GLN A 151 -16.90 0.23 32.33
C GLN A 151 -18.01 1.28 32.38
N ASN A 152 -18.48 1.72 31.21
CA ASN A 152 -19.66 2.56 31.11
C ASN A 152 -20.74 1.77 30.35
N GLU A 153 -21.70 1.23 31.10
CA GLU A 153 -22.96 0.68 30.57
C GLU A 153 -23.94 1.86 30.41
N GLN A 154 -24.89 1.86 29.47
CA GLN A 154 -26.31 1.50 29.68
C GLN A 154 -27.17 2.23 28.59
N PRO A 155 -28.46 1.93 28.39
CA PRO A 155 -29.08 0.60 28.21
C PRO A 155 -30.16 0.61 27.08
N GLU A 156 -31.13 -0.32 27.16
CA GLU A 156 -32.39 -0.43 26.38
C GLU A 156 -32.27 -0.88 24.90
N GLY A 157 -33.25 -1.55 24.30
CA GLY A 157 -34.57 -2.03 24.79
C GLY A 157 -34.81 -3.52 24.54
N ALA A 158 -35.99 -4.03 24.89
CA ALA A 158 -36.26 -5.47 25.01
C ALA A 158 -37.30 -6.04 24.01
N ALA A 159 -37.27 -7.39 23.91
CA ALA A 159 -38.34 -8.30 23.46
C ALA A 159 -38.85 -8.21 21.99
N ALA A 160 -38.57 -9.27 21.23
CA ALA A 160 -39.60 -10.22 20.79
C ALA A 160 -38.95 -11.55 20.35
N GLU A 161 -39.42 -12.68 20.89
CA GLU A 161 -39.20 -14.00 20.28
C GLU A 161 -40.46 -14.38 19.51
N GLU A 162 -40.35 -14.66 18.21
CA GLU A 162 -41.33 -15.49 17.51
C GLU A 162 -40.60 -16.53 16.65
N ALA A 163 -41.09 -17.76 16.69
CA ALA A 163 -40.56 -18.87 15.92
C ALA A 163 -41.28 -18.98 14.57
N PHE A 164 -40.58 -19.49 13.55
CA PHE A 164 -41.21 -19.85 12.27
C PHE A 164 -40.72 -21.22 11.79
N GLU A 165 -41.66 -22.10 11.48
CA GLU A 165 -41.37 -23.44 10.95
C GLU A 165 -41.11 -23.39 9.42
N PRO A 166 -40.26 -24.27 8.88
CA PRO A 166 -40.04 -24.37 7.44
C PRO A 166 -41.15 -25.17 6.76
N LEU A 167 -41.98 -24.52 5.94
CA LEU A 167 -42.84 -25.21 4.98
C LEU A 167 -42.03 -25.69 3.77
N ALA A 168 -42.43 -26.84 3.22
CA ALA A 168 -41.68 -27.56 2.19
C ALA A 168 -42.46 -27.73 0.88
N ALA A 169 -41.69 -27.93 -0.21
CA ALA A 169 -42.06 -28.52 -1.50
C ALA A 169 -43.11 -27.80 -2.38
N ALA A 170 -42.66 -27.42 -3.58
CA ALA A 170 -43.39 -27.65 -4.83
C ALA A 170 -42.39 -27.81 -6.00
N ASP A 171 -42.60 -28.87 -6.77
CA ASP A 171 -42.29 -29.13 -8.19
C ASP A 171 -41.14 -28.42 -8.94
N ALA A 172 -40.34 -29.24 -9.63
CA ALA A 172 -39.46 -28.82 -10.72
C ALA A 172 -39.64 -29.78 -11.91
N ASP A 173 -40.01 -29.24 -13.08
CA ASP A 173 -40.36 -30.02 -14.27
C ASP A 173 -39.18 -30.80 -14.87
N ALA A 174 -39.43 -32.06 -15.21
CA ALA A 174 -38.47 -32.94 -15.86
C ALA A 174 -38.59 -32.86 -17.41
N HIS A 175 -38.02 -31.81 -18.01
CA HIS A 175 -37.95 -31.71 -19.47
C HIS A 175 -36.76 -32.48 -20.04
N SER A 176 -37.05 -33.47 -20.90
CA SER A 176 -36.05 -34.29 -21.59
C SER A 176 -35.30 -33.50 -22.66
N LEU A 177 -33.96 -33.60 -22.66
CA LEU A 177 -33.09 -33.22 -23.78
C LEU A 177 -32.08 -34.35 -24.02
N ALA A 178 -32.27 -35.06 -25.13
CA ALA A 178 -31.34 -36.01 -25.73
C ALA A 178 -31.17 -35.65 -27.21
N GLU A 179 -30.23 -36.31 -27.89
CA GLU A 179 -29.93 -36.16 -29.33
C GLU A 179 -29.32 -34.80 -29.74
N HIS A 180 -28.01 -34.63 -29.48
CA HIS A 180 -27.07 -33.98 -30.43
C HIS A 180 -25.59 -34.19 -30.02
N THR A 181 -25.15 -35.45 -29.94
CA THR A 181 -23.75 -35.80 -29.61
C THR A 181 -23.24 -36.93 -30.51
N HIS A 182 -22.67 -36.58 -31.67
CA HIS A 182 -21.84 -37.51 -32.45
C HIS A 182 -20.92 -36.89 -33.53
N GLU A 183 -21.14 -35.64 -33.95
CA GLU A 183 -20.38 -35.04 -35.06
C GLU A 183 -19.10 -34.29 -34.60
N GLU A 184 -19.11 -33.61 -33.45
CA GLU A 184 -17.96 -32.83 -32.97
C GLU A 184 -16.72 -33.67 -32.59
N GLU A 185 -16.92 -34.90 -32.09
CA GLU A 185 -15.80 -35.78 -31.70
C GLU A 185 -14.90 -36.18 -32.89
N GLN A 186 -15.42 -36.16 -34.12
CA GLN A 186 -14.65 -36.53 -35.32
C GLN A 186 -13.78 -35.39 -35.87
N GLU A 187 -14.11 -34.11 -35.60
CA GLU A 187 -13.25 -32.99 -35.99
C GLU A 187 -12.00 -32.86 -35.10
N MET A 188 -12.14 -33.11 -33.79
CA MET A 188 -11.04 -33.02 -32.81
C MET A 188 -9.87 -33.96 -33.15
N SER A 189 -10.17 -35.19 -33.55
CA SER A 189 -9.15 -36.20 -33.92
C SER A 189 -8.32 -35.77 -35.13
N LYS A 190 -8.93 -35.11 -36.12
CA LYS A 190 -8.27 -34.72 -37.38
C LYS A 190 -7.22 -33.61 -37.22
N ARG A 191 -7.29 -32.80 -36.15
CA ARG A 191 -6.35 -31.68 -35.91
C ARG A 191 -5.07 -32.09 -35.19
N GLN A 192 -4.99 -33.29 -34.62
CA GLN A 192 -3.77 -33.80 -33.99
C GLN A 192 -2.76 -34.40 -34.99
N ALA A 193 -3.18 -34.66 -36.23
CA ALA A 193 -2.37 -35.39 -37.22
C ALA A 193 -1.39 -34.54 -38.06
N THR A 194 -1.34 -33.20 -37.87
CA THR A 194 -0.57 -32.27 -38.72
C THR A 194 0.38 -31.34 -37.96
N ALA A 195 0.60 -31.57 -36.66
CA ALA A 195 1.55 -30.82 -35.83
C ALA A 195 2.81 -31.66 -35.52
N ASN A 196 3.62 -31.95 -36.54
CA ASN A 196 4.93 -32.62 -36.37
C ASN A 196 5.99 -31.94 -37.25
N ILE A 197 6.53 -30.83 -36.75
CA ILE A 197 7.70 -30.13 -37.31
C ILE A 197 8.65 -29.84 -36.14
N GLN A 198 9.92 -30.16 -36.34
CA GLN A 198 10.98 -30.30 -35.33
C GLN A 198 11.05 -29.17 -34.29
N GLU A 199 11.02 -29.56 -33.00
CA GLU A 199 11.61 -28.75 -31.93
C GLU A 199 13.15 -28.93 -31.95
N PRO A 200 13.94 -27.89 -31.62
CA PRO A 200 15.37 -28.05 -31.36
C PRO A 200 15.61 -28.72 -30.01
N GLU A 201 16.69 -29.51 -29.93
CA GLU A 201 17.05 -30.26 -28.72
C GLU A 201 17.29 -29.32 -27.52
N GLN A 202 16.56 -29.56 -26.42
CA GLN A 202 16.85 -28.96 -25.12
C GLN A 202 17.73 -29.91 -24.32
N ASP A 203 18.95 -29.49 -23.98
CA ASP A 203 19.86 -30.27 -23.16
C ASP A 203 19.23 -30.59 -21.80
N PHE A 204 19.00 -31.89 -21.56
CA PHE A 204 18.35 -32.38 -20.34
C PHE A 204 19.37 -32.36 -19.18
N ILE A 205 19.46 -31.23 -18.48
CA ILE A 205 20.32 -31.06 -17.30
C ILE A 205 20.09 -32.22 -16.32
N THR A 206 21.17 -32.91 -15.96
CA THR A 206 21.08 -34.11 -15.13
C THR A 206 20.67 -33.76 -13.69
N ALA A 207 20.01 -34.69 -13.00
CA ALA A 207 19.53 -34.48 -11.63
C ALA A 207 20.68 -34.13 -10.66
N ASP A 208 21.88 -34.65 -10.91
CA ASP A 208 23.09 -34.39 -10.11
C ASP A 208 23.65 -32.97 -10.35
N GLU A 209 23.59 -32.45 -11.58
CA GLU A 209 23.94 -31.05 -11.86
C GLU A 209 22.96 -30.07 -11.22
N TYR A 210 21.66 -30.41 -11.20
CA TYR A 210 20.63 -29.60 -10.52
C TYR A 210 20.79 -29.61 -8.99
N ALA A 211 21.47 -30.61 -8.42
CA ALA A 211 21.90 -30.60 -7.02
C ALA A 211 23.16 -29.75 -6.81
N ALA A 212 24.13 -29.81 -7.73
CA ALA A 212 25.40 -29.08 -7.64
C ALA A 212 25.27 -27.55 -7.82
N GLN A 213 24.25 -27.06 -8.54
CA GLN A 213 24.07 -25.63 -8.83
C GLN A 213 23.23 -24.86 -7.79
N GLN A 214 22.76 -25.50 -6.72
CA GLN A 214 21.99 -24.80 -5.68
C GLN A 214 22.91 -24.00 -4.74
N PRO A 215 22.77 -22.65 -4.64
CA PRO A 215 23.44 -21.90 -3.58
C PRO A 215 22.93 -22.37 -2.22
N SER A 216 23.86 -22.57 -1.27
CA SER A 216 23.62 -23.22 0.03
C SER A 216 22.85 -22.35 1.04
N GLY A 217 21.65 -21.94 0.66
CA GLY A 217 20.77 -21.02 1.40
C GLY A 217 19.28 -21.31 1.23
N ALA A 218 18.91 -22.50 0.77
CA ALA A 218 17.53 -22.95 0.79
C ALA A 218 17.04 -23.02 2.25
N HIS A 219 16.10 -22.16 2.63
CA HIS A 219 15.41 -22.24 3.92
C HIS A 219 14.60 -23.54 3.99
N VAL A 220 15.22 -24.59 4.53
CA VAL A 220 14.52 -25.83 4.89
C VAL A 220 13.56 -25.50 6.02
N VAL A 221 12.32 -25.21 5.65
CA VAL A 221 11.23 -24.89 6.58
C VAL A 221 11.05 -26.07 7.54
N PRO A 222 11.26 -25.89 8.86
CA PRO A 222 11.16 -27.00 9.81
C PRO A 222 9.77 -27.64 9.78
N LEU A 223 9.73 -28.97 9.95
CA LEU A 223 8.47 -29.72 10.02
C LEU A 223 7.56 -29.22 11.16
N SER A 224 8.15 -28.69 12.24
CA SER A 224 7.44 -27.98 13.31
C SER A 224 6.63 -26.80 12.79
N PHE A 225 7.21 -25.88 12.01
CA PHE A 225 6.50 -24.71 11.46
C PHE A 225 5.31 -25.11 10.58
N THR A 226 5.39 -26.26 9.89
CA THR A 226 4.24 -26.79 9.12
C THR A 226 3.09 -27.25 10.03
N SER A 227 3.39 -27.72 11.25
CA SER A 227 2.37 -27.96 12.28
C SER A 227 1.87 -26.66 12.93
N THR A 228 2.76 -25.69 13.22
CA THR A 228 2.41 -24.34 13.69
C THR A 228 1.41 -23.69 12.75
N LEU A 229 1.70 -23.67 11.43
CA LEU A 229 0.80 -23.17 10.39
C LEU A 229 -0.53 -23.95 10.28
N ARG A 230 -0.56 -25.25 10.60
CA ARG A 230 -1.80 -26.03 10.59
C ARG A 230 -2.71 -25.61 11.75
N THR A 231 -2.16 -25.41 12.94
CA THR A 231 -2.89 -24.93 14.11
C THR A 231 -3.35 -23.48 13.94
N LEU A 232 -2.49 -22.59 13.42
CA LEU A 232 -2.84 -21.19 13.14
C LEU A 232 -3.87 -20.99 12.01
N ARG A 233 -4.26 -22.06 11.30
CA ARG A 233 -5.33 -22.08 10.29
C ARG A 233 -6.65 -22.68 10.79
N GLN A 234 -6.74 -23.06 12.05
CA GLN A 234 -8.00 -23.47 12.64
C GLN A 234 -8.94 -22.26 12.74
N PRO A 235 -10.25 -22.41 12.48
CA PRO A 235 -11.19 -21.30 12.57
C PRO A 235 -11.27 -20.78 13.99
N VAL A 236 -11.41 -19.46 14.15
CA VAL A 236 -11.55 -18.81 15.46
C VAL A 236 -12.91 -19.17 16.08
N ASP A 237 -12.95 -19.34 17.41
CA ASP A 237 -14.21 -19.51 18.16
C ASP A 237 -15.14 -18.31 17.86
N PRO A 238 -16.37 -18.53 17.36
CA PRO A 238 -17.33 -17.45 17.08
C PRO A 238 -17.57 -16.48 18.24
N LYS A 239 -17.37 -16.92 19.50
CA LYS A 239 -17.49 -16.05 20.70
C LYS A 239 -16.39 -14.98 20.80
N LEU A 240 -15.29 -15.16 20.07
CA LEU A 240 -14.15 -14.24 20.00
C LEU A 240 -14.21 -13.35 18.74
N VAL A 241 -15.16 -13.62 17.84
CA VAL A 241 -15.47 -12.76 16.70
C VAL A 241 -16.44 -11.68 17.18
N LYS A 242 -16.13 -10.43 16.85
CA LYS A 242 -17.01 -9.28 17.09
C LYS A 242 -17.51 -8.73 15.77
N THR A 243 -18.63 -8.04 15.82
CA THR A 243 -19.28 -7.46 14.63
C THR A 243 -19.29 -5.94 14.75
N ARG A 244 -19.07 -5.25 13.63
CA ARG A 244 -19.16 -3.79 13.53
C ARG A 244 -19.87 -3.40 12.24
N GLU A 245 -20.35 -2.17 12.20
CA GLU A 245 -20.75 -1.51 10.96
C GLU A 245 -19.51 -1.35 10.06
N GLY A 246 -19.56 -1.91 8.85
CA GLY A 246 -18.40 -2.01 7.95
C GLY A 246 -18.47 -1.08 6.75
N TRP A 247 -19.40 -1.36 5.84
CA TRP A 247 -19.67 -0.55 4.65
C TRP A 247 -21.17 -0.35 4.46
N THR A 248 -21.55 0.69 3.72
CA THR A 248 -22.94 0.93 3.33
C THR A 248 -23.06 0.66 1.85
N ASP A 249 -24.03 -0.15 1.45
CA ASP A 249 -24.35 -0.42 0.06
C ASP A 249 -25.00 0.81 -0.61
N ARG A 250 -25.00 0.83 -1.95
CA ARG A 250 -25.62 1.84 -2.79
C ARG A 250 -27.11 2.04 -2.48
N ASN A 251 -27.80 1.02 -1.95
CA ASN A 251 -29.20 1.11 -1.53
C ASN A 251 -29.37 1.67 -0.10
N GLY A 252 -28.30 2.13 0.56
CA GLY A 252 -28.33 2.65 1.94
C GLY A 252 -28.25 1.59 3.04
N ASN A 253 -28.26 0.30 2.69
CA ASN A 253 -28.17 -0.81 3.63
C ASN A 253 -26.80 -0.85 4.31
N ARG A 254 -26.77 -1.06 5.63
CA ARG A 254 -25.55 -1.01 6.44
C ARG A 254 -25.03 -2.43 6.67
N HIS A 255 -23.96 -2.81 5.97
CA HIS A 255 -23.40 -4.15 6.02
C HIS A 255 -22.51 -4.32 7.25
N LEU A 256 -22.80 -5.37 8.01
CA LEU A 256 -22.05 -5.76 9.20
C LEU A 256 -20.81 -6.56 8.80
N VAL A 257 -19.66 -6.18 9.36
CA VAL A 257 -18.36 -6.82 9.13
C VAL A 257 -17.89 -7.47 10.42
N GLU A 258 -17.57 -8.76 10.32
CA GLU A 258 -16.95 -9.56 11.37
C GLU A 258 -15.46 -9.21 11.51
N TYR A 259 -14.96 -9.14 12.74
CA TYR A 259 -13.55 -8.89 13.02
C TYR A 259 -13.11 -9.53 14.35
N VAL A 260 -11.82 -9.81 14.45
CA VAL A 260 -11.17 -10.23 15.70
C VAL A 260 -10.40 -9.05 16.30
N GLU A 261 -10.34 -8.97 17.63
CA GLU A 261 -9.57 -7.96 18.36
C GLU A 261 -8.07 -8.29 18.37
N TRP A 262 -7.23 -7.27 18.55
CA TRP A 262 -5.77 -7.42 18.42
C TRP A 262 -5.20 -8.31 19.54
N HIS A 263 -5.73 -8.23 20.76
CA HIS A 263 -5.30 -9.06 21.89
C HIS A 263 -5.65 -10.52 21.66
N THR A 264 -6.83 -10.83 21.12
CA THR A 264 -7.21 -12.21 20.77
C THR A 264 -6.25 -12.83 19.75
N VAL A 265 -5.73 -12.04 18.81
CA VAL A 265 -4.70 -12.49 17.87
C VAL A 265 -3.36 -12.73 18.58
N ALA A 266 -2.99 -11.91 19.56
CA ALA A 266 -1.82 -12.15 20.42
C ALA A 266 -2.01 -13.41 21.30
N ASP A 267 -3.17 -13.59 21.95
CA ASP A 267 -3.51 -14.76 22.78
C ASP A 267 -3.41 -16.09 21.99
N ILE A 268 -3.75 -16.06 20.69
CA ILE A 268 -3.61 -17.20 19.77
C ILE A 268 -2.13 -17.43 19.42
N LEU A 269 -1.35 -16.37 19.16
CA LEU A 269 0.08 -16.46 18.86
C LEU A 269 0.87 -16.99 20.08
N ASP A 270 0.65 -16.41 21.26
CA ASP A 270 1.26 -16.83 22.53
C ASP A 270 0.96 -18.29 22.86
N ARG A 271 -0.24 -18.78 22.53
CA ARG A 271 -0.62 -20.18 22.75
C ARG A 271 0.01 -21.17 21.76
N VAL A 272 0.26 -20.75 20.52
CA VAL A 272 0.63 -21.67 19.42
C VAL A 272 2.11 -21.60 19.03
N SER A 273 2.75 -20.43 19.18
CA SER A 273 4.22 -20.30 19.15
C SER A 273 4.66 -19.18 20.10
N PRO A 274 4.95 -19.50 21.38
CA PRO A 274 5.42 -18.53 22.38
C PRO A 274 6.75 -17.81 22.02
N ALA A 275 7.42 -18.24 20.94
CA ALA A 275 8.64 -17.63 20.42
C ALA A 275 8.38 -16.63 19.26
N TRP A 276 7.12 -16.25 19.02
CA TRP A 276 6.79 -15.24 18.01
C TRP A 276 7.37 -13.86 18.37
N SER A 277 7.70 -13.07 17.35
CA SER A 277 8.25 -11.72 17.54
C SER A 277 7.41 -10.66 16.82
N HIS A 278 7.02 -9.60 17.53
CA HIS A 278 6.47 -8.37 16.97
C HIS A 278 7.58 -7.37 16.63
N SER A 279 7.50 -6.69 15.48
CA SER A 279 8.36 -5.53 15.19
C SER A 279 7.69 -4.55 14.22
N VAL A 280 7.71 -3.25 14.54
CA VAL A 280 7.31 -2.19 13.61
C VAL A 280 8.46 -1.91 12.64
N ARG A 281 8.21 -2.05 11.34
CA ARG A 281 9.20 -1.85 10.26
C ARG A 281 9.27 -0.42 9.76
N GLY A 282 8.16 0.31 9.85
CA GLY A 282 8.08 1.68 9.38
C GLY A 282 6.72 2.29 9.64
N ILE A 283 6.70 3.60 9.83
CA ILE A 283 5.51 4.42 10.00
C ILE A 283 5.60 5.51 8.94
N VAL A 284 4.59 5.61 8.06
CA VAL A 284 4.55 6.57 6.96
C VAL A 284 3.26 7.36 7.04
N GLN A 285 3.36 8.67 7.29
CA GLN A 285 2.22 9.56 7.19
C GLN A 285 1.96 9.93 5.72
N ILE A 286 0.71 9.77 5.29
CA ILE A 286 0.22 10.06 3.94
C ILE A 286 -0.96 11.01 4.09
N GLY A 287 -0.65 12.31 4.19
CA GLY A 287 -1.64 13.35 4.46
C GLY A 287 -2.19 13.26 5.88
N ASP A 288 -3.50 13.05 6.00
CA ASP A 288 -4.25 12.91 7.25
C ASP A 288 -4.35 11.45 7.75
N MET A 289 -3.75 10.51 7.02
CA MET A 289 -3.68 9.10 7.41
C MET A 289 -2.25 8.67 7.74
N VAL A 290 -2.13 7.71 8.66
CA VAL A 290 -0.88 7.03 8.98
C VAL A 290 -0.97 5.57 8.53
N ALA A 291 0.05 5.12 7.80
CA ALA A 291 0.25 3.73 7.42
C ALA A 291 1.39 3.14 8.27
N VAL A 292 1.10 2.06 8.99
CA VAL A 292 2.07 1.36 9.86
C VAL A 292 2.35 0.00 9.26
N THR A 293 3.62 -0.32 9.06
CA THR A 293 4.07 -1.64 8.60
C THR A 293 4.61 -2.44 9.78
N VAL A 294 3.99 -3.58 10.09
CA VAL A 294 4.39 -4.51 11.15
C VAL A 294 4.90 -5.81 10.54
N ALA A 295 6.02 -6.32 11.03
CA ALA A 295 6.54 -7.64 10.73
C ALA A 295 6.37 -8.57 11.94
N ILE A 296 5.62 -9.67 11.73
CA ILE A 296 5.55 -10.80 12.67
C ILE A 296 6.51 -11.87 12.17
N SER A 297 7.32 -12.44 13.07
CA SER A 297 8.13 -13.64 12.78
C SER A 297 7.72 -14.81 13.65
N ILE A 298 7.63 -16.00 13.06
CA ILE A 298 7.28 -17.27 13.73
C ILE A 298 8.23 -18.34 13.19
N ASP A 299 8.92 -19.06 14.07
CA ASP A 299 9.86 -20.15 13.76
C ASP A 299 10.87 -19.81 12.62
N GLY A 300 11.34 -18.57 12.57
CA GLY A 300 12.26 -18.04 11.55
C GLY A 300 11.63 -17.55 10.25
N VAL A 301 10.31 -17.63 10.09
CA VAL A 301 9.57 -17.10 8.94
C VAL A 301 8.89 -15.78 9.29
N THR A 302 9.32 -14.69 8.66
CA THR A 302 8.72 -13.36 8.81
C THR A 302 7.62 -13.10 7.76
N ARG A 303 6.49 -12.49 8.17
CA ARG A 303 5.47 -11.94 7.26
C ARG A 303 5.05 -10.55 7.71
N GLU A 304 4.89 -9.65 6.76
CA GLU A 304 4.62 -8.23 7.03
C GLU A 304 3.16 -7.87 6.70
N GLY A 305 2.55 -7.01 7.52
CA GLY A 305 1.21 -6.44 7.35
C GLY A 305 1.28 -4.92 7.37
N VAL A 306 0.41 -4.26 6.60
CA VAL A 306 0.29 -2.79 6.57
C VAL A 306 -1.11 -2.42 7.01
N GLY A 307 -1.23 -1.72 8.13
CA GLY A 307 -2.48 -1.22 8.68
C GLY A 307 -2.58 0.29 8.58
N THR A 308 -3.80 0.83 8.64
CA THR A 308 -4.05 2.26 8.46
C THR A 308 -4.93 2.85 9.56
N GLY A 309 -4.72 4.13 9.82
CA GLY A 309 -5.48 4.94 10.78
C GLY A 309 -5.36 6.42 10.44
N THR A 310 -5.99 7.28 11.25
CA THR A 310 -5.84 8.73 11.11
C THR A 310 -4.55 9.19 11.79
N ALA A 311 -3.95 10.27 11.28
CA ALA A 311 -2.69 10.85 11.80
C ALA A 311 -2.92 12.01 12.78
N ASP A 312 -4.18 12.39 13.01
CA ASP A 312 -4.62 13.48 13.89
C ASP A 312 -4.56 13.14 15.39
N ASN A 313 -4.58 11.85 15.73
CA ASN A 313 -4.73 11.36 17.09
C ASN A 313 -3.87 10.10 17.33
N GLU A 314 -3.29 10.00 18.52
CA GLU A 314 -2.56 8.81 19.00
C GLU A 314 -3.41 7.53 18.89
N THR A 315 -4.74 7.64 19.08
CA THR A 315 -5.68 6.52 18.88
C THR A 315 -5.70 6.01 17.44
N GLY A 316 -5.50 6.88 16.45
CA GLY A 316 -5.38 6.55 15.03
C GLY A 316 -4.08 5.81 14.70
N ILE A 317 -2.96 6.24 15.30
CA ILE A 317 -1.66 5.54 15.19
C ILE A 317 -1.76 4.14 15.82
N LYS A 318 -2.29 4.03 17.04
CA LYS A 318 -2.53 2.73 17.72
C LYS A 318 -3.44 1.81 16.90
N LYS A 319 -4.52 2.36 16.32
CA LYS A 319 -5.42 1.63 15.41
C LYS A 319 -4.70 1.10 14.16
N ALA A 320 -3.79 1.89 13.57
CA ALA A 320 -3.00 1.47 12.43
C ALA A 320 -2.03 0.33 12.77
N GLU A 321 -1.35 0.39 13.92
CA GLU A 321 -0.49 -0.69 14.42
C GLU A 321 -1.27 -1.97 14.72
N HIS A 322 -2.41 -1.87 15.40
CA HIS A 322 -3.30 -3.01 15.66
C HIS A 322 -3.84 -3.65 14.38
N ASP A 323 -4.15 -2.86 13.35
CA ASP A 323 -4.59 -3.37 12.04
C ASP A 323 -3.42 -4.02 11.26
N ALA A 324 -2.22 -3.46 11.36
CA ALA A 324 -1.00 -3.99 10.76
C ALA A 324 -0.61 -5.35 11.35
N LEU A 325 -0.66 -5.48 12.68
CA LEU A 325 -0.46 -6.73 13.42
C LEU A 325 -1.43 -7.82 12.92
N LYS A 326 -2.73 -7.51 12.87
CA LYS A 326 -3.74 -8.47 12.37
C LYS A 326 -3.49 -8.86 10.92
N ARG A 327 -3.16 -7.91 10.03
CA ARG A 327 -2.84 -8.18 8.62
C ARG A 327 -1.55 -8.97 8.41
N ALA A 328 -0.61 -8.92 9.35
CA ALA A 328 0.55 -9.82 9.37
C ALA A 328 0.13 -11.23 9.83
N ALA A 329 -0.66 -11.34 10.89
CA ALA A 329 -1.15 -12.60 11.46
C ALA A 329 -2.02 -13.42 10.49
N ILE A 330 -2.94 -12.77 9.76
CA ILE A 330 -3.79 -13.40 8.73
C ILE A 330 -2.96 -14.09 7.64
N LYS A 331 -1.74 -13.58 7.35
CA LYS A 331 -0.84 -14.22 6.37
C LYS A 331 -0.24 -15.53 6.87
N PHE A 332 -0.23 -15.81 8.17
CA PHE A 332 0.10 -17.14 8.70
C PHE A 332 -1.12 -18.06 8.70
N GLY A 333 -2.32 -17.52 8.92
CA GLY A 333 -3.60 -18.24 8.78
C GLY A 333 -4.71 -17.75 9.72
N ILE A 334 -4.38 -16.97 10.74
CA ILE A 334 -5.27 -16.62 11.85
C ILE A 334 -6.44 -15.77 11.34
N ALA A 335 -7.68 -16.17 11.64
CA ALA A 335 -8.92 -15.47 11.26
C ALA A 335 -9.06 -15.22 9.73
N ARG A 336 -8.40 -16.03 8.91
CA ARG A 336 -8.41 -15.88 7.43
C ARG A 336 -9.78 -16.15 6.83
N GLU A 337 -10.57 -17.02 7.46
CA GLU A 337 -11.93 -17.38 7.11
C GLU A 337 -12.88 -16.17 7.10
N LEU A 338 -12.69 -15.20 8.01
CA LEU A 338 -13.50 -13.98 8.06
C LEU A 338 -13.24 -13.10 6.84
N TYR A 339 -11.98 -12.97 6.43
CA TYR A 339 -11.58 -12.20 5.24
C TYR A 339 -12.06 -12.85 3.95
N GLN A 340 -12.17 -14.19 3.90
CA GLN A 340 -12.76 -14.88 2.75
C GLN A 340 -14.27 -14.57 2.68
N ARG A 341 -15.00 -14.76 3.79
CA ARG A 341 -16.43 -14.44 3.88
C ARG A 341 -16.74 -12.97 3.56
N GLU A 342 -15.96 -12.02 4.06
CA GLU A 342 -16.09 -10.59 3.75
C GLU A 342 -15.87 -10.32 2.25
N SER A 343 -14.88 -10.98 1.63
CA SER A 343 -14.59 -10.84 0.19
C SER A 343 -15.72 -11.43 -0.67
N ASP A 344 -16.21 -12.62 -0.34
CA ASP A 344 -17.29 -13.29 -1.07
C ASP A 344 -18.58 -12.44 -1.06
N VAL A 345 -18.90 -11.83 0.08
CA VAL A 345 -20.03 -10.89 0.23
C VAL A 345 -19.82 -9.62 -0.61
N ILE A 346 -18.62 -9.06 -0.60
CA ILE A 346 -18.27 -7.86 -1.38
C ILE A 346 -18.30 -8.13 -2.90
N GLU A 347 -17.86 -9.30 -3.36
CA GLU A 347 -17.90 -9.67 -4.78
C GLU A 347 -19.34 -9.95 -5.26
N GLN A 348 -20.20 -10.54 -4.42
CA GLN A 348 -21.61 -10.81 -4.76
C GLN A 348 -22.49 -9.56 -4.73
N GLN A 349 -22.30 -8.68 -3.75
CA GLN A 349 -23.19 -7.53 -3.50
C GLN A 349 -22.64 -6.22 -4.09
N GLY A 350 -21.33 -6.17 -4.36
CA GLY A 350 -20.65 -5.03 -4.95
C GLY A 350 -20.28 -3.96 -3.93
N ALA A 351 -18.98 -3.76 -3.66
CA ALA A 351 -18.53 -2.65 -2.84
C ALA A 351 -18.92 -1.29 -3.46
N ALA A 352 -19.90 -0.63 -2.85
CA ALA A 352 -20.17 0.77 -3.10
C ALA A 352 -18.95 1.64 -2.70
N PRO A 353 -18.71 2.79 -3.36
CA PRO A 353 -17.71 3.73 -2.89
C PRO A 353 -18.03 4.17 -1.46
N GLN A 354 -17.02 4.30 -0.60
CA GLN A 354 -17.24 4.64 0.80
C GLN A 354 -17.98 5.99 0.95
N ALA A 355 -18.86 6.06 1.94
CA ALA A 355 -19.89 7.09 2.12
C ALA A 355 -19.41 8.55 2.37
N SER A 356 -18.17 8.88 2.01
CA SER A 356 -17.73 10.24 1.73
C SER A 356 -17.44 10.36 0.22
N ASP A 357 -18.49 10.47 -0.59
CA ASP A 357 -18.38 10.82 -2.02
C ASP A 357 -17.70 12.19 -2.22
N PHE A 358 -17.74 13.03 -1.18
CA PHE A 358 -17.08 14.32 -1.10
C PHE A 358 -15.62 14.21 -0.62
N PRO A 359 -14.67 14.94 -1.25
CA PRO A 359 -13.31 15.07 -0.74
C PRO A 359 -13.28 15.71 0.65
N ARG A 360 -12.40 15.23 1.54
CA ARG A 360 -12.22 15.78 2.89
C ARG A 360 -11.86 17.28 2.90
N ASP A 361 -11.06 17.70 1.93
CA ASP A 361 -10.81 19.11 1.61
C ASP A 361 -11.65 19.50 0.38
N PRO A 362 -12.79 20.21 0.53
CA PRO A 362 -13.56 20.66 -0.62
C PRO A 362 -12.93 21.89 -1.31
N LEU A 363 -12.26 22.74 -0.55
CA LEU A 363 -11.67 24.02 -0.98
C LEU A 363 -10.51 23.85 -1.97
N ALA A 364 -10.49 24.70 -3.00
CA ALA A 364 -9.40 24.74 -3.98
C ALA A 364 -8.10 25.28 -3.37
N LYS A 365 -7.00 24.52 -3.50
CA LYS A 365 -5.70 24.93 -2.94
C LYS A 365 -4.86 25.80 -3.88
N SER A 366 -5.34 26.08 -5.09
CA SER A 366 -4.72 27.00 -6.04
C SER A 366 -5.69 27.42 -7.16
N MET A 367 -5.39 28.50 -7.89
CA MET A 367 -6.13 28.90 -9.10
C MET A 367 -6.16 27.81 -10.18
N ALA A 368 -5.18 26.89 -10.20
CA ALA A 368 -5.13 25.76 -11.12
C ALA A 368 -6.03 24.58 -10.68
N ASP A 369 -6.47 24.57 -9.42
CA ASP A 369 -7.38 23.58 -8.83
C ASP A 369 -8.80 24.13 -8.64
N LEU A 370 -9.00 25.44 -8.78
CA LEU A 370 -10.31 26.11 -8.68
C LEU A 370 -11.32 25.57 -9.70
N VAL A 371 -12.59 25.47 -9.28
CA VAL A 371 -13.72 25.02 -10.10
C VAL A 371 -13.74 25.68 -11.48
N THR A 372 -13.96 24.89 -12.53
CA THR A 372 -14.01 25.43 -13.89
C THR A 372 -15.33 26.16 -14.15
N PRO A 373 -15.37 27.19 -15.03
CA PRO A 373 -16.61 27.83 -15.45
C PRO A 373 -17.64 26.84 -16.04
N LYS A 374 -17.17 25.74 -16.66
CA LYS A 374 -18.02 24.64 -17.13
C LYS A 374 -18.68 23.89 -15.97
N GLN A 375 -17.96 23.64 -14.88
CA GLN A 375 -18.52 23.00 -13.68
C GLN A 375 -19.50 23.91 -12.96
N LEU A 376 -19.18 25.20 -12.78
CA LEU A 376 -20.15 26.19 -12.24
C LEU A 376 -21.42 26.26 -13.10
N GLY A 377 -21.30 26.20 -14.43
CA GLY A 377 -22.45 26.10 -15.35
C GLY A 377 -23.29 24.84 -15.15
N MET A 378 -22.66 23.68 -14.97
CA MET A 378 -23.36 22.42 -14.70
C MET A 378 -24.03 22.40 -13.32
N ILE A 379 -23.36 22.91 -12.28
CA ILE A 379 -23.94 23.08 -10.93
C ILE A 379 -25.20 23.95 -11.00
N ARG A 380 -25.09 25.16 -11.57
CA ARG A 380 -26.21 26.12 -11.68
C ARG A 380 -27.35 25.64 -12.58
N ALA A 381 -27.13 24.67 -13.46
CA ALA A 381 -28.18 23.99 -14.22
C ALA A 381 -28.87 22.91 -13.37
N LEU A 382 -28.11 21.98 -12.80
CA LEU A 382 -28.64 20.86 -12.01
C LEU A 382 -29.40 21.32 -10.77
N SER A 383 -28.89 22.31 -10.03
CA SER A 383 -29.59 22.88 -8.86
C SER A 383 -30.94 23.49 -9.27
N ARG A 384 -31.01 24.17 -10.42
CA ARG A 384 -32.27 24.72 -10.96
C ARG A 384 -33.25 23.62 -11.37
N GLU A 385 -32.76 22.54 -11.97
CA GLU A 385 -33.58 21.39 -12.36
C GLU A 385 -34.07 20.57 -11.15
N ALA A 386 -33.31 20.58 -10.05
CA ALA A 386 -33.70 19.98 -8.77
C ALA A 386 -34.56 20.91 -7.89
N GLY A 387 -34.67 22.21 -8.22
CA GLY A 387 -35.42 23.20 -7.44
C GLY A 387 -34.71 23.71 -6.17
N VAL A 388 -33.40 23.53 -6.06
CA VAL A 388 -32.58 23.85 -4.88
C VAL A 388 -31.65 25.03 -5.17
N ASP A 389 -31.33 25.87 -4.19
CA ASP A 389 -30.26 26.86 -4.36
C ASP A 389 -28.86 26.21 -4.33
N ALA A 390 -28.02 26.55 -5.30
CA ALA A 390 -26.72 25.93 -5.48
C ALA A 390 -25.71 26.29 -4.38
N GLU A 391 -25.81 27.49 -3.82
CA GLU A 391 -24.88 28.01 -2.81
C GLU A 391 -25.30 27.55 -1.41
N GLU A 392 -26.61 27.55 -1.11
CA GLU A 392 -27.15 27.02 0.15
C GLU A 392 -26.86 25.51 0.30
N GLU A 393 -27.11 24.71 -0.75
CA GLU A 393 -26.84 23.26 -0.74
C GLU A 393 -25.33 22.95 -0.64
N CYS A 394 -24.48 23.76 -1.30
CA CYS A 394 -23.02 23.65 -1.19
C CYS A 394 -22.54 24.03 0.22
N GLN A 395 -23.10 25.07 0.82
CA GLN A 395 -22.78 25.49 2.19
C GLN A 395 -23.29 24.48 3.24
N ALA A 396 -24.43 23.84 3.01
CA ALA A 396 -24.95 22.78 3.88
C ALA A 396 -24.09 21.50 3.80
N THR A 397 -23.76 21.05 2.59
CA THR A 397 -23.10 19.75 2.36
C THR A 397 -21.58 19.82 2.46
N LEU A 398 -20.96 20.88 1.93
CA LEU A 398 -19.50 21.05 1.84
C LEU A 398 -18.93 22.19 2.69
N ARG A 399 -19.79 23.00 3.32
CA ARG A 399 -19.41 24.12 4.22
C ARG A 399 -18.55 25.21 3.56
N CYS A 400 -18.58 25.31 2.24
CA CYS A 400 -17.89 26.33 1.45
C CYS A 400 -18.76 26.81 0.28
N ARG A 401 -18.34 27.92 -0.35
CA ARG A 401 -19.02 28.50 -1.51
C ARG A 401 -18.81 27.68 -2.78
N THR A 402 -19.76 27.72 -3.72
CA THR A 402 -19.62 27.03 -5.01
C THR A 402 -18.41 27.53 -5.81
N GLU A 403 -18.05 28.80 -5.66
CA GLU A 403 -16.90 29.41 -6.34
C GLU A 403 -15.54 29.08 -5.69
N GLU A 404 -15.53 28.59 -4.45
CA GLU A 404 -14.33 28.20 -3.69
C GLU A 404 -13.95 26.71 -3.87
N LEU A 405 -14.82 25.93 -4.51
CA LEU A 405 -14.66 24.48 -4.72
C LEU A 405 -13.41 24.14 -5.53
N SER A 406 -12.71 23.09 -5.11
CA SER A 406 -11.75 22.36 -5.94
C SER A 406 -12.46 21.68 -7.10
N LYS A 407 -11.76 21.45 -8.22
CA LYS A 407 -12.27 20.70 -9.39
C LYS A 407 -12.79 19.31 -9.02
N ARG A 408 -12.20 18.69 -7.99
CA ARG A 408 -12.65 17.38 -7.49
C ARG A 408 -13.95 17.50 -6.70
N ALA A 409 -14.03 18.41 -5.74
CA ALA A 409 -15.24 18.62 -4.94
C ALA A 409 -16.43 19.09 -5.79
N ALA A 410 -16.20 19.98 -6.75
CA ALA A 410 -17.21 20.38 -7.73
C ALA A 410 -17.73 19.21 -8.59
N SER A 411 -16.90 18.19 -8.86
CA SER A 411 -17.35 16.99 -9.57
C SER A 411 -18.22 16.10 -8.68
N SER A 412 -17.80 15.85 -7.43
CA SER A 412 -18.63 15.15 -6.44
C SER A 412 -19.97 15.86 -6.18
N PHE A 413 -19.97 17.20 -6.13
CA PHE A 413 -21.18 18.00 -5.93
C PHE A 413 -22.13 17.97 -7.14
N ILE A 414 -21.59 17.90 -8.36
CA ILE A 414 -22.39 17.62 -9.57
C ILE A 414 -23.05 16.23 -9.49
N ASP A 415 -22.36 15.21 -9.00
CA ASP A 415 -22.89 13.85 -8.87
C ASP A 415 -23.78 13.65 -7.63
N HIS A 416 -23.75 14.58 -6.68
CA HIS A 416 -24.75 14.75 -5.62
C HIS A 416 -26.04 15.37 -6.16
N LEU A 417 -25.96 16.53 -6.83
CA LEU A 417 -27.12 17.23 -7.39
C LEU A 417 -27.93 16.38 -8.39
N LYS A 418 -27.27 15.51 -9.18
CA LYS A 418 -27.95 14.52 -10.04
C LYS A 418 -28.77 13.48 -9.26
N ARG A 419 -28.34 13.11 -8.05
CA ARG A 419 -29.08 12.19 -7.17
C ARG A 419 -30.27 12.91 -6.56
N THR A 420 -30.09 14.10 -6.00
CA THR A 420 -31.19 14.96 -5.52
C THR A 420 -32.25 15.19 -6.62
N GLN A 421 -31.83 15.46 -7.86
CA GLN A 421 -32.71 15.56 -9.03
C GLN A 421 -33.46 14.24 -9.33
N SER A 422 -32.78 13.09 -9.22
CA SER A 422 -33.38 11.78 -9.45
C SER A 422 -34.42 11.43 -8.39
N ASP A 423 -34.13 11.72 -7.13
CA ASP A 423 -35.00 11.41 -5.99
C ASP A 423 -36.25 12.31 -5.99
N ALA A 424 -36.09 13.61 -6.23
CA ALA A 424 -37.22 14.54 -6.42
C ALA A 424 -38.12 14.12 -7.61
N ALA A 425 -37.52 13.65 -8.71
CA ALA A 425 -38.26 13.14 -9.86
C ALA A 425 -38.98 11.80 -9.60
N VAL A 426 -38.57 11.02 -8.59
CA VAL A 426 -39.30 9.84 -8.11
C VAL A 426 -40.42 10.22 -7.16
N GLU A 427 -40.20 11.20 -6.29
CA GLU A 427 -41.21 11.66 -5.31
C GLU A 427 -42.43 12.29 -5.99
N VAL A 428 -42.23 13.18 -6.98
CA VAL A 428 -43.32 13.77 -7.78
C VAL A 428 -44.15 12.69 -8.50
N ARG A 429 -43.54 11.58 -8.92
CA ARG A 429 -44.22 10.43 -9.56
C ARG A 429 -44.94 9.50 -8.58
N ARG A 430 -44.73 9.65 -7.26
CA ARG A 430 -45.49 8.95 -6.21
C ARG A 430 -46.64 9.77 -5.65
N ALA A 431 -46.63 11.08 -5.90
CA ALA A 431 -47.67 12.03 -5.50
C ALA A 431 -48.67 12.36 -6.64
N SER A 432 -48.57 11.68 -7.79
CA SER A 432 -49.43 11.81 -8.97
C SER A 432 -50.19 10.51 -9.24
#